data_AF-A0A366AVK7-F1
#
_entry.id   AF-A0A366AVK7-F1
#
_cell.length_a   1.000
_cell.length_b   1.000
_cell.length_c   1.000
_cell.angle_alpha   90.00
_cell.angle_beta   90.00
_cell.angle_gamma   90.00
#
_symmetry.space_group_name_H-M   'P 1'
#
loop_
_entity.id
_entity.type
_entity.pdbx_description
1 polymer ?
#
loop_
_entity_poly.entity_id
_entity_poly.type
_entity_poly.pdbx_seq_one_letter_code
_entity_poly.pdbx_strand_id
1 'polypeptide(L)'
;MKENWLFIKTADHYGNSEIIQIDGDIIDYFVVEKIDEICLIKNGNRNEKLSETEHKFINQNRIRFFRNGKIYKVLSDEKSITEDCIFENDYEKLNATETELTESEIQNLKFVFNWNGEKKNLRFNEVLDSPVIQEINKRLNKEGSRIVLEKLNETLFVSLYIDNSLDKLIPIKYVDRQKMILYGFPKEPYEINCPIIE
;
A
#
# COMPACT_ATOMS: atom_id res chain seq x y z
N MET A 1 -23.53 4.61 -0.60
CA MET A 1 -22.71 4.14 0.53
C MET A 1 -21.28 4.35 0.10
N LYS A 2 -20.48 5.03 0.92
CA LYS A 2 -19.12 5.42 0.54
C LYS A 2 -18.18 4.24 0.73
N GLU A 3 -17.46 3.88 -0.32
CA GLU A 3 -16.51 2.77 -0.30
C GLU A 3 -15.11 3.28 -0.60
N ASN A 4 -14.14 2.93 0.25
CA ASN A 4 -12.74 3.31 0.02
C ASN A 4 -12.02 2.14 -0.64
N TRP A 5 -11.17 2.43 -1.61
CA TRP A 5 -10.38 1.44 -2.33
C TRP A 5 -8.93 1.90 -2.41
N LEU A 6 -8.01 1.03 -2.01
CA LEU A 6 -6.57 1.29 -2.01
C LEU A 6 -5.96 0.89 -3.35
N PHE A 7 -5.17 1.78 -3.93
CA PHE A 7 -4.40 1.48 -5.12
C PHE A 7 -3.33 0.41 -4.87
N ILE A 8 -3.27 -0.60 -5.74
CA ILE A 8 -2.33 -1.70 -5.64
C ILE A 8 -1.05 -1.36 -6.39
N LYS A 9 -0.01 -0.99 -5.65
CA LYS A 9 1.31 -0.70 -6.22
C LYS A 9 1.96 -1.99 -6.75
N THR A 10 2.42 -1.96 -8.00
CA THR A 10 3.37 -2.95 -8.54
C THR A 10 4.81 -2.48 -8.33
N ALA A 11 5.80 -3.31 -8.67
CA ALA A 11 7.22 -2.96 -8.53
C ALA A 11 7.63 -1.71 -9.34
N ASP A 12 6.92 -1.43 -10.44
CA ASP A 12 7.22 -0.32 -11.33
C ASP A 12 6.51 0.99 -10.94
N HIS A 13 5.68 0.95 -9.88
CA HIS A 13 4.94 2.13 -9.41
C HIS A 13 5.77 2.94 -8.40
N TYR A 14 6.17 4.13 -8.84
CA TYR A 14 6.77 5.15 -8.00
C TYR A 14 5.70 6.14 -7.51
N GLY A 15 5.91 6.70 -6.31
CA GLY A 15 5.05 7.73 -5.74
C GLY A 15 4.25 7.27 -4.52
N ASN A 16 3.41 8.19 -4.05
CA ASN A 16 2.62 8.03 -2.84
C ASN A 16 1.54 6.97 -3.02
N SER A 17 1.10 6.37 -1.92
CA SER A 17 -0.07 5.49 -1.94
C SER A 17 -1.32 6.32 -2.24
N GLU A 18 -2.25 5.77 -3.02
CA GLU A 18 -3.48 6.43 -3.42
C GLU A 18 -4.69 5.65 -2.90
N ILE A 19 -5.71 6.37 -2.47
CA ILE A 19 -7.01 5.83 -2.11
C ILE A 19 -8.05 6.53 -2.98
N ILE A 20 -8.98 5.77 -3.54
CA ILE A 20 -10.19 6.34 -4.14
C ILE A 20 -11.38 6.10 -3.21
N GLN A 21 -12.30 7.06 -3.18
CA GLN A 21 -13.61 6.89 -2.56
C GLN A 21 -14.66 6.86 -3.65
N ILE A 22 -15.46 5.79 -3.68
CA ILE A 22 -16.59 5.65 -4.60
C ILE A 22 -17.87 5.92 -3.82
N ASP A 23 -18.66 6.91 -4.25
CA ASP A 23 -20.00 7.20 -3.73
C ASP A 23 -21.01 7.30 -4.87
N GLY A 24 -21.72 6.20 -5.10
CA GLY A 24 -22.60 6.07 -6.26
C GLY A 24 -21.79 6.10 -7.56
N ASP A 25 -21.96 7.14 -8.36
CA ASP A 25 -21.26 7.32 -9.63
C ASP A 25 -20.01 8.19 -9.52
N ILE A 26 -19.70 8.76 -8.35
CA ILE A 26 -18.55 9.68 -8.18
C ILE A 26 -17.36 8.93 -7.61
N ILE A 27 -16.20 9.11 -8.23
CA ILE A 27 -14.89 8.66 -7.74
C ILE A 27 -14.09 9.90 -7.32
N ASP A 28 -13.78 10.00 -6.04
CA ASP A 28 -12.87 11.01 -5.49
C ASP A 28 -11.50 10.41 -5.21
N TYR A 29 -10.44 11.13 -5.57
CA TYR A 29 -9.06 10.68 -5.41
C TYR A 29 -8.37 11.31 -4.21
N PHE A 30 -7.62 10.50 -3.47
CA PHE A 30 -6.87 10.92 -2.31
C PHE A 30 -5.46 10.35 -2.33
N VAL A 31 -4.50 11.17 -1.91
CA VAL A 31 -3.11 10.76 -1.72
C VAL A 31 -2.87 10.54 -0.23
N VAL A 32 -2.20 9.45 0.10
CA VAL A 32 -1.73 9.16 1.45
C VAL A 32 -0.30 9.68 1.58
N GLU A 33 -0.11 10.66 2.45
CA GLU A 33 1.18 11.29 2.73
C GLU A 33 1.55 11.05 4.21
N LYS A 34 2.84 11.00 4.53
CA LYS A 34 3.32 11.02 5.92
C LYS A 34 3.39 12.48 6.38
N ILE A 35 2.75 12.82 7.49
CA ILE A 35 3.02 14.06 8.23
C ILE A 35 3.45 13.66 9.63
N ASP A 36 4.73 13.88 9.94
CA ASP A 36 5.36 13.43 11.17
C ASP A 36 5.19 11.91 11.39
N GLU A 37 4.53 11.47 12.47
CA GLU A 37 4.32 10.05 12.78
C GLU A 37 2.99 9.48 12.28
N ILE A 38 2.20 10.26 11.53
CA ILE A 38 0.82 9.90 11.17
C ILE A 38 0.61 10.03 9.66
N CYS A 39 -0.05 9.06 9.04
CA CYS A 39 -0.56 9.20 7.68
C CYS A 39 -1.72 10.20 7.58
N LEU A 40 -1.54 11.22 6.74
CA LEU A 40 -2.59 12.14 6.32
C LEU A 40 -3.17 11.68 4.99
N ILE A 41 -4.50 11.73 4.89
CA ILE A 41 -5.21 11.63 3.61
C ILE A 41 -5.50 13.03 3.10
N LYS A 42 -4.91 13.35 1.95
CA LYS A 42 -5.12 14.63 1.28
C LYS A 42 -5.97 14.43 0.05
N ASN A 43 -7.00 15.25 -0.11
CA ASN A 43 -7.79 15.27 -1.33
C ASN A 43 -6.89 15.66 -2.51
N GLY A 44 -6.87 14.82 -3.54
CA GLY A 44 -6.09 15.03 -4.77
C GLY A 44 -6.67 16.12 -5.69
N ASN A 45 -7.81 16.71 -5.33
CA ASN A 45 -8.60 17.65 -6.14
C ASN A 45 -8.92 17.09 -7.53
N ARG A 46 -9.12 15.77 -7.61
CA ARG A 46 -9.50 15.05 -8.81
C ARG A 46 -10.73 14.22 -8.49
N ASN A 47 -11.73 14.33 -9.37
CA ASN A 47 -12.85 13.42 -9.41
C ASN A 47 -13.15 13.00 -10.85
N GLU A 48 -13.85 11.90 -10.97
CA GLU A 48 -14.37 11.40 -12.24
C GLU A 48 -15.65 10.60 -11.97
N LYS A 49 -16.41 10.30 -13.02
CA LYS A 49 -17.59 9.45 -12.89
C LYS A 49 -17.26 8.00 -13.22
N LEU A 50 -17.68 7.08 -12.36
CA LEU A 50 -17.49 5.65 -12.58
C LEU A 50 -18.09 5.19 -13.91
N SER A 51 -19.28 5.69 -14.26
CA SER A 51 -19.99 5.41 -15.51
C SER A 51 -19.28 5.90 -16.78
N GLU A 52 -18.40 6.90 -16.66
CA GLU A 52 -17.60 7.45 -17.76
C GLU A 52 -16.20 6.81 -17.83
N THR A 53 -15.90 5.85 -16.95
CA THR A 53 -14.60 5.17 -16.89
C THR A 53 -14.69 3.74 -17.39
N GLU A 54 -13.71 3.34 -18.21
CA GLU A 54 -13.55 1.93 -18.56
C GLU A 54 -12.97 1.16 -17.37
N HIS A 55 -13.69 0.14 -16.90
CA HIS A 55 -13.33 -0.65 -15.73
C HIS A 55 -13.91 -2.06 -15.77
N LYS A 56 -13.36 -2.96 -14.96
CA LYS A 56 -13.94 -4.28 -14.69
C LYS A 56 -13.72 -4.69 -13.23
N PHE A 57 -14.68 -5.39 -12.64
CA PHE A 57 -14.47 -6.07 -11.37
C PHE A 57 -13.72 -7.38 -11.62
N ILE A 58 -12.53 -7.52 -11.02
CA ILE A 58 -11.75 -8.77 -11.04
C ILE A 58 -12.38 -9.77 -10.06
N ASN A 59 -12.83 -9.27 -8.91
CA ASN A 59 -13.64 -9.99 -7.94
C ASN A 59 -14.44 -8.96 -7.11
N GLN A 60 -15.15 -9.40 -6.07
CA GLN A 60 -15.98 -8.52 -5.23
C GLN A 60 -15.20 -7.38 -4.55
N ASN A 61 -13.91 -7.59 -4.27
CA ASN A 61 -13.05 -6.65 -3.56
C ASN A 61 -11.96 -6.02 -4.45
N ARG A 62 -11.92 -6.33 -5.76
CA ARG A 62 -10.93 -5.76 -6.67
C ARG A 62 -11.55 -5.22 -7.94
N ILE A 63 -11.29 -3.95 -8.22
CA ILE A 63 -11.66 -3.26 -9.46
C ILE A 63 -10.40 -2.88 -10.23
N ARG A 64 -10.43 -3.07 -11.55
CA ARG A 64 -9.38 -2.65 -12.48
C ARG A 64 -9.92 -1.53 -13.35
N PHE A 65 -9.23 -0.40 -13.37
CA PHE A 65 -9.49 0.69 -14.31
C PHE A 65 -8.53 0.62 -15.49
N PHE A 66 -9.05 0.93 -16.67
CA PHE A 66 -8.28 1.07 -17.89
C PHE A 66 -8.13 2.57 -18.20
N ARG A 67 -6.89 3.02 -18.31
CA ARG A 67 -6.58 4.45 -18.48
C ARG A 67 -5.64 4.62 -19.66
N ASN A 68 -6.07 5.40 -20.64
CA ASN A 68 -5.21 5.81 -21.74
C ASN A 68 -4.05 6.63 -21.21
N GLY A 69 -2.85 6.29 -21.64
CA GLY A 69 -1.64 7.03 -21.31
C GLY A 69 -0.57 6.84 -22.37
N LYS A 70 0.63 7.32 -22.07
CA LYS A 70 1.75 7.30 -23.01
C LYS A 70 3.01 6.82 -22.31
N ILE A 71 3.75 5.92 -22.96
CA ILE A 71 5.09 5.53 -22.54
C ILE A 71 6.09 6.34 -23.36
N TYR A 72 6.96 7.06 -22.66
CA TYR A 72 8.06 7.81 -23.27
C TYR A 72 9.34 6.99 -23.12
N LYS A 73 9.94 6.59 -24.24
CA LYS A 73 11.23 5.89 -24.29
C LYS A 73 12.29 6.81 -24.86
N VAL A 74 13.30 7.15 -24.07
CA VAL A 74 14.47 7.90 -24.53
C VAL A 74 15.48 6.89 -25.09
N LEU A 75 15.83 7.03 -26.37
CA LEU A 75 16.77 6.15 -27.08
C LEU A 75 18.17 6.75 -27.16
N SER A 76 18.26 8.08 -27.20
CA SER A 76 19.49 8.87 -27.11
C SER A 76 19.14 10.31 -26.71
N ASP A 77 20.14 11.14 -26.46
CA ASP A 77 19.96 12.56 -26.09
C ASP A 77 19.05 13.34 -27.05
N GLU A 78 19.01 12.94 -28.32
CA GLU A 78 18.23 13.59 -29.39
C GLU A 78 17.03 12.77 -29.87
N LYS A 79 16.86 11.52 -29.40
CA LYS A 79 15.81 10.61 -29.92
C LYS A 79 14.97 10.05 -28.78
N SER A 80 13.68 10.27 -28.89
CA SER A 80 12.68 9.60 -28.05
C SER A 80 11.54 9.06 -28.91
N ILE A 81 10.90 8.00 -28.42
CA ILE A 81 9.67 7.44 -28.96
C ILE A 81 8.58 7.62 -27.90
N THR A 82 7.40 8.03 -28.34
CA THR A 82 6.20 8.05 -27.52
C THR A 82 5.22 7.03 -28.08
N GLU A 83 4.78 6.09 -27.25
CA GLU A 83 3.82 5.05 -27.62
C GLU A 83 2.56 5.22 -26.77
N ASP A 84 1.39 5.25 -27.42
CA ASP A 84 0.12 5.17 -26.71
C ASP A 84 -0.02 3.79 -26.05
N CYS A 85 -0.57 3.78 -24.85
CA CYS A 85 -0.77 2.56 -24.07
C CYS A 85 -2.01 2.68 -23.20
N ILE A 86 -2.46 1.53 -22.69
CA ILE A 86 -3.52 1.46 -21.68
C ILE A 86 -2.88 0.97 -20.40
N PHE A 87 -2.97 1.78 -19.35
CA PHE A 87 -2.58 1.41 -17.99
C PHE A 87 -3.73 0.66 -17.32
N GLU A 88 -3.39 -0.46 -16.70
CA GLU A 88 -4.29 -1.24 -15.85
C GLU A 88 -4.01 -0.92 -14.39
N ASN A 89 -4.91 -0.15 -13.78
CA ASN A 89 -4.79 0.30 -12.41
C ASN A 89 -5.75 -0.49 -11.52
N ASP A 90 -5.18 -1.35 -10.67
CA ASP A 90 -5.97 -2.14 -9.73
C ASP A 90 -6.16 -1.40 -8.42
N TYR A 91 -7.38 -1.47 -7.88
CA TYR A 91 -7.71 -1.02 -6.54
C TYR A 91 -8.39 -2.14 -5.77
N GLU A 92 -8.05 -2.25 -4.49
CA GLU A 92 -8.62 -3.21 -3.56
C GLU A 92 -9.54 -2.51 -2.56
N LYS A 93 -10.75 -3.02 -2.37
CA LYS A 93 -11.73 -2.49 -1.43
C LYS A 93 -11.21 -2.60 0.00
N LEU A 94 -11.21 -1.48 0.71
CA LEU A 94 -10.85 -1.44 2.12
C LEU A 94 -12.04 -1.86 2.97
N ASN A 95 -11.87 -2.98 3.67
CA ASN A 95 -12.84 -3.50 4.63
C ASN A 95 -12.33 -3.33 6.06
N ALA A 96 -13.24 -3.33 7.03
CA ALA A 96 -12.87 -3.33 8.44
C ALA A 96 -11.96 -4.54 8.75
N THR A 97 -10.94 -4.32 9.57
CA THR A 97 -10.04 -5.41 9.99
C THR A 97 -10.77 -6.30 11.00
N GLU A 98 -10.83 -7.59 10.71
CA GLU A 98 -11.41 -8.60 11.61
C GLU A 98 -10.41 -8.94 12.72
N THR A 99 -10.70 -8.54 13.96
CA THR A 99 -9.84 -8.81 15.13
C THR A 99 -10.60 -8.64 16.44
N GLU A 100 -10.21 -9.41 17.46
CA GLU A 100 -10.60 -9.19 18.87
C GLU A 100 -9.49 -8.49 19.68
N LEU A 101 -8.32 -8.29 19.07
CA LEU A 101 -7.15 -7.67 19.69
C LEU A 101 -7.20 -6.16 19.61
N THR A 102 -6.70 -5.51 20.65
CA THR A 102 -6.40 -4.08 20.63
C THR A 102 -5.19 -3.76 19.74
N GLU A 103 -5.10 -2.52 19.27
CA GLU A 103 -3.96 -2.04 18.48
C GLU A 103 -2.62 -2.17 19.24
N SER A 104 -2.64 -2.04 20.57
CA SER A 104 -1.46 -2.26 21.42
C SER A 104 -1.06 -3.74 21.47
N GLU A 105 -2.03 -4.65 21.55
CA GLU A 105 -1.73 -6.09 21.52
C GLU A 105 -1.13 -6.49 20.18
N ILE A 106 -1.69 -6.02 19.06
CA ILE A 106 -1.18 -6.31 17.70
C ILE A 106 0.27 -5.83 17.56
N GLN A 107 0.59 -4.63 18.06
CA GLN A 107 1.94 -4.07 17.99
C GLN A 107 2.99 -4.89 18.75
N ASN A 108 2.57 -5.66 19.76
CA ASN A 108 3.46 -6.53 20.55
C ASN A 108 3.65 -7.93 19.93
N LEU A 109 2.90 -8.28 18.88
CA LEU A 109 3.06 -9.56 18.18
C LEU A 109 4.16 -9.45 17.11
N LYS A 110 4.74 -10.60 16.77
CA LYS A 110 5.77 -10.73 15.72
C LYS A 110 5.30 -11.74 14.70
N PHE A 111 5.41 -11.43 13.41
CA PHE A 111 4.92 -12.32 12.36
C PHE A 111 6.00 -12.63 11.32
N VAL A 112 5.92 -13.81 10.69
CA VAL A 112 6.69 -14.10 9.48
C VAL A 112 5.99 -13.46 8.30
N PHE A 113 6.67 -12.55 7.63
CA PHE A 113 6.25 -12.00 6.35
C PHE A 113 7.03 -12.68 5.23
N ASN A 114 6.34 -13.23 4.22
CA ASN A 114 7.00 -13.86 3.07
C ASN A 114 6.46 -13.26 1.77
N TRP A 115 7.23 -12.39 1.14
CA TRP A 115 6.90 -11.82 -0.16
C TRP A 115 7.91 -12.31 -1.19
N ASN A 116 7.45 -13.01 -2.23
CA ASN A 116 8.28 -13.48 -3.36
C ASN A 116 9.47 -14.36 -2.90
N GLY A 117 9.30 -15.11 -1.80
CA GLY A 117 10.35 -15.97 -1.25
C GLY A 117 11.29 -15.27 -0.27
N GLU A 118 11.24 -13.94 -0.17
CA GLU A 118 11.95 -13.20 0.87
C GLU A 118 11.17 -13.24 2.18
N LYS A 119 11.73 -13.98 3.16
CA LYS A 119 11.22 -14.00 4.52
C LYS A 119 11.77 -12.82 5.31
N LYS A 120 10.88 -12.03 5.91
CA LYS A 120 11.19 -10.93 6.82
C LYS A 120 10.35 -11.08 8.08
N ASN A 121 10.83 -10.53 9.19
CA ASN A 121 10.04 -10.44 10.40
C ASN A 121 9.25 -9.13 10.36
N LEU A 122 7.94 -9.24 10.52
CA LEU A 122 7.08 -8.09 10.73
C LEU A 122 7.06 -7.81 12.23
N ARG A 123 7.64 -6.66 12.59
CA ARG A 123 7.68 -6.15 13.96
C ARG A 123 7.39 -4.66 13.92
N PHE A 124 6.44 -4.22 14.74
CA PHE A 124 6.02 -2.83 14.77
C PHE A 124 6.98 -2.00 15.63
N ASN A 125 7.23 -0.76 15.20
CA ASN A 125 8.03 0.23 15.91
C ASN A 125 9.48 -0.21 16.25
N GLU A 126 10.01 -1.19 15.52
CA GLU A 126 11.41 -1.63 15.60
C GLU A 126 12.23 -1.13 14.40
N VAL A 127 13.53 -0.92 14.61
CA VAL A 127 14.49 -0.65 13.53
C VAL A 127 14.71 -1.95 12.75
N LEU A 128 14.34 -1.95 11.47
CA LEU A 128 14.45 -3.14 10.61
C LEU A 128 15.82 -3.29 9.95
N ASP A 129 16.60 -2.22 9.96
CA ASP A 129 17.91 -2.18 9.32
C ASP A 129 18.95 -3.00 10.08
N SER A 130 19.86 -3.65 9.36
CA SER A 130 20.99 -4.35 9.98
C SER A 130 21.94 -3.35 10.68
N PRO A 131 22.75 -3.77 11.67
CA PRO A 131 23.68 -2.87 12.36
C PRO A 131 24.59 -2.07 11.42
N VAL A 132 25.01 -2.69 10.31
CA VAL A 132 25.83 -2.04 9.28
C VAL A 132 25.04 -0.93 8.57
N ILE A 133 23.78 -1.20 8.20
CA ILE A 133 22.91 -0.21 7.55
C ILE A 133 22.57 0.92 8.54
N GLN A 134 22.35 0.62 9.81
CA GLN A 134 22.13 1.63 10.85
C GLN A 134 23.33 2.58 10.98
N GLU A 135 24.56 2.06 10.94
CA GLU A 135 25.76 2.90 10.97
C GLU A 135 25.85 3.82 9.74
N ILE A 136 25.54 3.28 8.55
CA ILE A 136 25.49 4.07 7.31
C ILE A 136 24.42 5.15 7.39
N ASN A 137 23.20 4.80 7.83
CA ASN A 137 22.09 5.74 7.98
C ASN A 137 22.43 6.86 8.95
N LYS A 138 23.09 6.55 10.07
CA LYS A 138 23.58 7.55 11.02
C LYS A 138 24.58 8.53 10.38
N ARG A 139 25.50 8.05 9.54
CA ARG A 139 26.45 8.90 8.81
C ARG A 139 25.77 9.80 7.78
N LEU A 140 24.64 9.35 7.22
CA LEU A 140 23.87 10.06 6.20
C LEU A 140 22.68 10.86 6.76
N ASN A 141 22.52 10.92 8.09
CA ASN A 141 21.37 11.53 8.77
C ASN A 141 20.01 11.02 8.27
N LYS A 142 19.91 9.69 8.18
CA LYS A 142 18.74 8.93 7.74
C LYS A 142 18.10 8.16 8.90
N GLU A 143 16.78 8.09 8.94
CA GLU A 143 16.03 7.36 9.98
C GLU A 143 16.05 5.84 9.75
N GLY A 144 16.16 5.41 8.49
CA GLY A 144 16.15 4.01 8.14
C GLY A 144 14.74 3.42 8.00
N SER A 145 14.67 2.09 7.99
CA SER A 145 13.44 1.35 7.71
C SER A 145 12.68 1.00 8.98
N ARG A 146 11.37 1.27 9.02
CA ARG A 146 10.48 0.91 10.12
C ARG A 146 9.09 0.48 9.65
N ILE A 147 8.42 -0.35 10.43
CA ILE A 147 7.02 -0.72 10.23
C ILE A 147 6.18 -0.09 11.34
N VAL A 148 5.07 0.54 10.98
CA VAL A 148 4.12 1.16 11.91
C VAL A 148 2.74 0.56 11.68
N LEU A 149 1.99 0.36 12.77
CA LEU A 149 0.59 -0.01 12.70
C LEU A 149 -0.22 1.28 12.58
N GLU A 150 -0.91 1.46 11.46
CA GLU A 150 -1.76 2.62 11.24
C GLU A 150 -3.22 2.21 11.05
N LYS A 151 -4.12 3.17 11.23
CA LYS A 151 -5.55 2.97 11.07
C LYS A 151 -6.15 4.03 10.19
N LEU A 152 -6.93 3.59 9.21
CA LEU A 152 -7.81 4.45 8.45
C LEU A 152 -9.24 3.90 8.56
N ASN A 153 -10.13 4.70 9.15
CA ASN A 153 -11.49 4.28 9.49
C ASN A 153 -11.45 3.00 10.35
N GLU A 154 -11.99 1.90 9.84
CA GLU A 154 -12.03 0.60 10.52
C GLU A 154 -10.96 -0.38 9.99
N THR A 155 -10.13 0.04 9.03
CA THR A 155 -9.07 -0.79 8.46
C THR A 155 -7.73 -0.47 9.13
N LEU A 156 -7.05 -1.50 9.62
CA LEU A 156 -5.67 -1.43 10.09
C LEU A 156 -4.70 -1.71 8.95
N PHE A 157 -3.51 -1.12 9.03
CA PHE A 157 -2.47 -1.19 8.00
C PHE A 157 -1.11 -1.52 8.60
N VAL A 158 -0.36 -2.32 7.85
CA VAL A 158 1.09 -2.43 7.97
C VAL A 158 1.69 -1.36 7.06
N SER A 159 2.17 -0.28 7.66
CA SER A 159 2.81 0.83 6.95
C SER A 159 4.32 0.68 7.01
N LEU A 160 4.94 0.48 5.86
CA LEU A 160 6.40 0.40 5.71
C LEU A 160 6.93 1.78 5.36
N TYR A 161 7.83 2.29 6.20
CA TYR A 161 8.56 3.52 5.95
C TYR A 161 10.01 3.23 5.63
N ILE A 162 10.55 3.99 4.68
CA ILE A 162 11.98 4.11 4.42
C ILE A 162 12.32 5.57 4.66
N ASP A 163 13.15 5.82 5.68
CA ASP A 163 13.40 7.15 6.22
C ASP A 163 12.06 7.84 6.57
N ASN A 164 11.83 9.02 6.00
CA ASN A 164 10.61 9.80 6.20
C ASN A 164 9.53 9.60 5.13
N SER A 165 9.68 8.58 4.28
CA SER A 165 8.75 8.33 3.18
C SER A 165 7.97 7.04 3.39
N LEU A 166 6.65 7.10 3.20
CA LEU A 166 5.79 5.91 3.15
C LEU A 166 6.09 5.14 1.86
N ASP A 167 6.72 3.97 1.99
CA ASP A 167 7.05 3.11 0.85
C ASP A 167 5.84 2.26 0.45
N LYS A 168 5.28 1.55 1.44
CA LYS A 168 4.12 0.65 1.25
C LYS A 168 3.09 0.83 2.34
N LEU A 169 1.83 0.76 1.93
CA LEU A 169 0.67 0.73 2.80
C LEU A 169 -0.07 -0.58 2.51
N ILE A 170 -0.06 -1.52 3.45
CA ILE A 170 -0.61 -2.86 3.24
C ILE A 170 -1.76 -3.10 4.22
N PRO A 171 -3.00 -3.26 3.76
CA PRO A 171 -4.14 -3.41 4.65
C PRO A 171 -4.18 -4.81 5.31
N ILE A 172 -4.68 -4.85 6.54
CA ILE A 172 -4.85 -6.05 7.34
C ILE A 172 -6.30 -6.51 7.22
N LYS A 173 -6.51 -7.70 6.67
CA LYS A 173 -7.83 -8.32 6.56
C LYS A 173 -8.28 -8.89 7.91
N TYR A 174 -7.36 -9.63 8.54
CA TYR A 174 -7.61 -10.36 9.78
C TYR A 174 -6.34 -10.42 10.61
N VAL A 175 -6.47 -10.35 11.94
CA VAL A 175 -5.36 -10.62 12.86
C VAL A 175 -5.84 -11.22 14.17
N ASP A 176 -5.11 -12.23 14.65
CA ASP A 176 -5.28 -12.83 15.98
C ASP A 176 -3.91 -13.18 16.60
N ARG A 177 -3.92 -13.98 17.68
CA ARG A 177 -2.70 -14.42 18.38
C ARG A 177 -1.93 -15.54 17.66
N GLN A 178 -2.37 -15.97 16.48
CA GLN A 178 -1.74 -17.04 15.70
C GLN A 178 -1.24 -16.55 14.34
N LYS A 179 -1.94 -15.59 13.71
CA LYS A 179 -1.63 -15.12 12.37
C LYS A 179 -2.17 -13.72 12.08
N MET A 180 -1.60 -13.12 11.04
CA MET A 180 -2.11 -11.95 10.36
C MET A 180 -2.34 -12.28 8.88
N ILE A 181 -3.44 -11.81 8.30
CA ILE A 181 -3.72 -11.93 6.87
C ILE A 181 -3.66 -10.53 6.26
N LEU A 182 -2.70 -10.34 5.37
CA LEU A 182 -2.53 -9.11 4.60
C LEU A 182 -3.17 -9.29 3.22
N TYR A 183 -3.67 -8.21 2.63
CA TYR A 183 -4.29 -8.24 1.30
C TYR A 183 -3.87 -7.04 0.45
N GLY A 184 -4.30 -6.99 -0.82
CA GLY A 184 -3.93 -5.91 -1.75
C GLY A 184 -2.62 -6.17 -2.51
N PHE A 185 -2.24 -7.44 -2.70
CA PHE A 185 -1.04 -7.78 -3.47
C PHE A 185 -1.33 -7.81 -4.98
N PRO A 186 -0.35 -7.48 -5.84
CA PRO A 186 -0.57 -7.38 -7.29
C PRO A 186 -0.72 -8.74 -8.00
N LYS A 187 -0.30 -9.84 -7.36
CA LYS A 187 -0.33 -11.21 -7.92
C LYS A 187 -1.08 -12.15 -7.00
N GLU A 188 -1.66 -13.20 -7.58
CA GLU A 188 -2.30 -14.26 -6.81
C GLU A 188 -1.27 -15.08 -6.00
N PRO A 189 -1.64 -15.57 -4.80
CA PRO A 189 -2.84 -15.20 -4.06
C PRO A 189 -2.75 -13.72 -3.64
N TYR A 190 -3.80 -12.91 -3.88
CA TYR A 190 -3.82 -11.47 -3.58
C TYR A 190 -3.76 -11.15 -2.07
N GLU A 191 -3.52 -12.18 -1.26
CA GLU A 191 -3.44 -12.19 0.19
C GLU A 191 -2.19 -12.99 0.63
N ILE A 192 -1.60 -12.59 1.75
CA ILE A 192 -0.48 -13.29 2.38
C ILE A 192 -0.84 -13.64 3.81
N ASN A 193 -0.62 -14.90 4.17
CA ASN A 193 -0.73 -15.39 5.54
C ASN A 193 0.62 -15.24 6.26
N CYS A 194 0.60 -14.50 7.36
CA CYS A 194 1.76 -14.20 8.19
C CYS A 194 1.58 -14.89 9.56
N PRO A 195 2.14 -16.09 9.78
CA PRO A 195 2.05 -16.77 11.07
C PRO A 195 2.87 -16.03 12.13
N ILE A 196 2.43 -16.13 13.40
CA ILE A 196 3.16 -15.58 14.54
C ILE A 196 4.50 -16.29 14.75
N ILE A 197 5.47 -15.58 15.31
CA ILE A 197 6.77 -16.10 15.76
C ILE A 197 6.93 -15.79 17.24
N GLU A 198 7.47 -16.75 17.99
CA GLU A 198 7.88 -16.58 19.39
C GLU A 198 9.10 -15.64 19.54
#